data_AF-A0A6P0NY55-F1
#
_entry.id   AF-A0A6P0NY55-F1
#
_cell.length_a   1.000
_cell.length_b   1.000
_cell.length_c   1.000
_cell.angle_alpha   90.00
_cell.angle_beta   90.00
_cell.angle_gamma   90.00
#
_symmetry.space_group_name_H-M   'P 1'
#
loop_
_entity.id
_entity.type
_entity.pdbx_description
1 polymer ?
#
loop_
_entity_poly.entity_id
_entity_poly.type
_entity_poly.pdbx_seq_one_letter_code
_entity_poly.pdbx_strand_id
1 'polypeptide(L)'
;MHLKVSANWRGFLRRAYCAEIVPHTANPVETSRSSLTETNNTVPWIFPLRSRPTLSYKTGGRYFGANRPSRRKHAGCDLIAPSGTEVLAMEDGEVLQSYPFWQGTDALEIKHQGGMIVRYCEISVASGMRPGIRVSKGQVIAHVKRSKKKTWRC
;
A
#
# COMPACT_ATOMS: atom_id res chain seq x y z
N MET A 1 10.69 10.83 3.71
CA MET A 1 10.96 9.40 4.05
C MET A 1 10.22 8.57 3.02
N HIS A 2 10.65 7.35 2.73
CA HIS A 2 10.08 6.58 1.62
C HIS A 2 9.23 5.45 2.19
N LEU A 3 7.99 5.30 1.74
CA LEU A 3 7.19 4.09 1.89
C LEU A 3 7.34 3.30 0.60
N LYS A 4 7.94 2.13 0.65
CA LYS A 4 8.03 1.27 -0.54
C LYS A 4 6.80 0.38 -0.58
N VAL A 5 6.03 0.47 -1.66
CA VAL A 5 4.91 -0.41 -1.95
C VAL A 5 5.26 -1.29 -3.15
N SER A 6 5.15 -2.61 -2.99
CA SER A 6 5.47 -3.59 -4.03
C SER A 6 4.37 -4.64 -4.11
N ALA A 7 3.86 -4.95 -5.29
CA ALA A 7 2.91 -6.05 -5.51
C ALA A 7 3.53 -7.14 -6.39
N ASN A 8 3.26 -8.42 -6.12
CA ASN A 8 3.75 -9.52 -6.96
C ASN A 8 3.03 -9.51 -8.33
N TRP A 9 3.76 -9.64 -9.45
CA TRP A 9 3.39 -8.96 -10.70
C TRP A 9 3.09 -9.89 -11.90
N ARG A 10 1.82 -9.89 -12.35
CA ARG A 10 1.44 -10.17 -13.76
C ARG A 10 0.43 -9.16 -14.37
N GLY A 11 -0.02 -8.11 -13.69
CA GLY A 11 -1.06 -7.23 -14.28
C GLY A 11 -1.35 -5.86 -13.65
N PHE A 12 -0.54 -5.37 -12.70
CA PHE A 12 -0.91 -4.22 -11.86
C PHE A 12 -1.01 -2.87 -12.60
N LEU A 13 -0.24 -2.63 -13.68
CA LEU A 13 -0.22 -1.31 -14.33
C LEU A 13 -1.46 -0.95 -15.14
N ARG A 14 -2.39 -1.88 -15.44
CA ARG A 14 -3.64 -1.49 -16.14
C ARG A 14 -4.78 -1.09 -15.20
N ARG A 15 -4.80 -1.55 -13.94
CA ARG A 15 -5.92 -1.31 -13.02
C ARG A 15 -5.66 -0.21 -11.98
N ALA A 16 -4.41 -0.02 -11.55
CA ALA A 16 -4.05 1.03 -10.59
C ALA A 16 -4.02 2.45 -11.21
N TYR A 17 -4.18 2.58 -12.53
CA TYR A 17 -4.23 3.88 -13.22
C TYR A 17 -5.58 4.60 -13.12
N CYS A 18 -6.65 3.91 -12.69
CA CYS A 18 -8.03 4.45 -12.63
C CYS A 18 -8.63 4.53 -11.22
N ALA A 19 -7.80 4.57 -10.15
CA ALA A 19 -8.33 4.91 -8.83
C ALA A 19 -8.64 6.42 -8.76
N GLU A 20 -9.75 6.81 -9.37
CA GLU A 20 -10.40 8.10 -9.12
C GLU A 20 -10.90 8.12 -7.67
N ILE A 21 -10.62 9.24 -7.00
CA ILE A 21 -11.00 9.49 -5.62
C ILE A 21 -12.51 9.78 -5.62
N VAL A 22 -13.33 8.87 -5.10
CA VAL A 22 -14.74 9.17 -4.82
C VAL A 22 -14.84 9.65 -3.37
N PRO A 23 -15.23 10.92 -3.10
CA PRO A 23 -15.37 11.42 -1.74
C PRO A 23 -16.54 10.71 -1.03
N HIS A 24 -16.32 10.20 0.18
CA HIS A 24 -17.38 9.60 0.99
C HIS A 24 -18.12 10.69 1.79
N THR A 25 -19.36 10.95 1.43
CA THR A 25 -20.34 11.60 2.31
C THR A 25 -21.61 10.75 2.39
N ALA A 26 -21.89 10.28 3.62
CA ALA A 26 -23.18 9.90 4.22
C ALA A 26 -24.03 8.74 3.62
N ASN A 27 -24.38 7.79 4.50
CA ASN A 27 -25.52 6.83 4.41
C ASN A 27 -26.85 7.54 4.81
N PRO A 28 -28.09 6.94 4.76
CA PRO A 28 -28.47 5.52 4.58
C PRO A 28 -29.76 5.24 3.73
N VAL A 29 -30.19 3.95 3.72
CA VAL A 29 -31.56 3.38 3.54
C VAL A 29 -31.78 2.40 2.37
N GLU A 30 -32.59 1.39 2.69
CA GLU A 30 -32.82 0.03 2.21
C GLU A 30 -33.62 -0.17 0.88
N THR A 31 -33.54 -1.39 0.35
CA THR A 31 -34.60 -2.17 -0.34
C THR A 31 -34.94 -1.88 -1.82
N SER A 32 -34.53 -2.77 -2.74
CA SER A 32 -35.40 -3.71 -3.50
C SER A 32 -34.85 -4.17 -4.87
N ARG A 33 -34.92 -5.49 -5.07
CA ARG A 33 -35.21 -6.29 -6.28
C ARG A 33 -34.64 -5.90 -7.67
N SER A 34 -33.76 -6.80 -8.13
CA SER A 34 -33.56 -7.32 -9.50
C SER A 34 -33.21 -6.36 -10.65
N SER A 35 -31.97 -6.47 -11.15
CA SER A 35 -31.73 -6.60 -12.59
C SER A 35 -30.36 -7.26 -12.83
N LEU A 36 -30.35 -8.34 -13.60
CA LEU A 36 -29.16 -9.10 -13.97
C LEU A 36 -28.27 -8.24 -14.90
N THR A 37 -27.26 -7.61 -14.31
CA THR A 37 -25.99 -7.38 -15.00
C THR A 37 -24.90 -7.81 -14.03
N GLU A 38 -24.20 -8.90 -14.34
CA GLU A 38 -22.95 -9.26 -13.68
C GLU A 38 -21.91 -8.17 -13.96
N THR A 39 -21.93 -7.10 -13.18
CA THR A 39 -20.79 -6.20 -13.05
C THR A 39 -20.10 -6.59 -11.75
N ASN A 40 -18.99 -7.33 -11.89
CA ASN A 40 -18.09 -7.65 -10.80
C ASN A 40 -17.94 -6.44 -9.86
N ASN A 41 -18.50 -6.53 -8.66
CA ASN A 41 -18.40 -5.56 -7.55
C ASN A 41 -16.94 -5.42 -7.10
N THR A 42 -16.06 -4.99 -8.00
CA THR A 42 -14.65 -4.74 -7.71
C THR A 42 -14.62 -3.35 -7.11
N VAL A 43 -14.69 -3.28 -5.78
CA VAL A 43 -14.43 -2.04 -5.07
C VAL A 43 -13.08 -1.49 -5.54
N PRO A 44 -13.02 -0.25 -6.05
CA PRO A 44 -11.78 0.31 -6.54
C PRO A 44 -10.76 0.39 -5.40
N TRP A 45 -9.52 0.08 -5.74
CA TRP A 45 -8.39 0.15 -4.82
C TRP A 45 -8.21 1.59 -4.36
N ILE A 46 -8.03 1.78 -3.05
CA ILE A 46 -7.69 3.10 -2.52
C ILE A 46 -6.19 3.33 -2.57
N PHE A 47 -5.79 4.60 -2.52
CA PHE A 47 -4.40 4.96 -2.34
C PHE A 47 -3.97 4.64 -0.90
N PRO A 48 -2.75 4.10 -0.67
CA PRO A 48 -2.32 3.63 0.66
C PRO A 48 -1.99 4.76 1.64
N LEU A 49 -2.00 6.02 1.20
CA LEU A 49 -1.86 7.20 2.05
C LEU A 49 -3.15 8.04 1.92
N ARG A 50 -3.50 8.80 2.96
CA ARG A 50 -4.65 9.72 2.90
C ARG A 50 -4.47 10.84 1.88
N SER A 51 -3.24 11.21 1.59
CA SER A 51 -2.90 12.24 0.61
C SER A 51 -1.82 11.75 -0.36
N ARG A 52 -1.82 12.31 -1.58
CA ARG A 52 -0.79 11.98 -2.57
C ARG A 52 0.54 12.65 -2.17
N PRO A 53 1.68 11.96 -2.33
CA PRO A 53 2.99 12.55 -2.12
C PRO A 53 3.21 13.74 -3.06
N THR A 54 3.85 14.80 -2.56
CA THR A 54 4.31 15.92 -3.40
C THR A 54 5.28 15.45 -4.49
N LEU A 55 6.15 14.48 -4.16
CA LEU A 55 7.11 13.90 -5.10
C LEU A 55 6.53 12.68 -5.82
N SER A 56 6.66 12.68 -7.15
CA SER A 56 5.70 12.02 -8.02
C SER A 56 5.58 10.48 -8.01
N TYR A 57 6.29 9.63 -7.27
CA TYR A 57 6.33 8.13 -7.39
C TYR A 57 6.36 7.42 -8.79
N LYS A 58 6.10 8.09 -9.92
CA LYS A 58 6.09 7.59 -11.30
C LYS A 58 7.35 7.97 -12.10
N THR A 59 8.28 8.68 -11.45
CA THR A 59 9.46 9.28 -12.07
C THR A 59 10.72 9.07 -11.22
N GLY A 60 11.90 9.25 -11.82
CA GLY A 60 13.21 9.19 -11.11
C GLY A 60 13.53 7.82 -10.51
N GLY A 61 14.32 7.77 -9.42
CA GLY A 61 14.66 6.50 -8.76
C GLY A 61 13.51 5.81 -7.99
N ARG A 62 12.33 6.44 -7.94
CA ARG A 62 11.20 6.08 -7.05
C ARG A 62 10.17 5.15 -7.69
N TYR A 63 10.08 5.11 -9.01
CA TYR A 63 9.07 4.30 -9.69
C TYR A 63 9.51 2.85 -9.82
N PHE A 64 8.54 1.97 -10.04
CA PHE A 64 8.77 0.56 -10.31
C PHE A 64 9.55 0.36 -11.61
N GLY A 65 10.63 -0.41 -11.57
CA GLY A 65 11.51 -0.64 -12.72
C GLY A 65 12.57 0.44 -12.93
N ALA A 66 12.67 1.43 -12.04
CA ALA A 66 13.76 2.42 -12.09
C ALA A 66 15.15 1.75 -12.02
N ASN A 67 16.09 2.28 -12.80
CA ASN A 67 17.47 1.81 -12.80
C ASN A 67 18.17 2.15 -11.48
N ARG A 68 18.92 1.18 -10.92
CA ARG A 68 19.82 1.41 -9.80
C ARG A 68 21.28 1.22 -10.23
N PRO A 69 22.25 1.90 -9.58
CA PRO A 69 23.67 1.78 -9.91
C PRO A 69 24.18 0.33 -9.91
N SER A 70 23.60 -0.52 -9.09
CA SER A 70 23.95 -1.95 -8.97
C SER A 70 23.39 -2.84 -10.09
N ARG A 71 22.96 -2.29 -11.24
CA ARG A 71 22.21 -2.96 -12.33
C ARG A 71 20.86 -3.59 -11.93
N ARG A 72 20.45 -3.47 -10.67
CA ARG A 72 19.15 -3.97 -10.20
C ARG A 72 18.05 -2.99 -10.59
N LYS A 73 16.87 -3.52 -10.88
CA LYS A 73 15.66 -2.72 -11.07
C LYS A 73 14.99 -2.46 -9.73
N HIS A 74 14.33 -1.31 -9.63
CA HIS A 74 13.54 -0.98 -8.45
C HIS A 74 12.28 -1.86 -8.38
N ALA A 75 12.19 -2.72 -7.38
CA ALA A 75 11.09 -3.68 -7.26
C ALA A 75 9.78 -3.11 -6.66
N GLY A 76 9.64 -1.78 -6.56
CA GLY A 76 8.45 -1.16 -5.97
C GLY A 76 8.33 0.32 -6.33
N CYS A 77 7.33 0.98 -5.76
CA CYS A 77 7.14 2.42 -5.83
C CYS A 77 7.41 3.04 -4.46
N ASP A 78 8.24 4.09 -4.43
CA ASP A 78 8.53 4.85 -3.22
C ASP A 78 7.59 6.05 -3.11
N LEU A 79 6.72 6.02 -2.10
CA LEU A 79 5.80 7.11 -1.74
C LEU A 79 6.46 7.97 -0.66
N ILE A 80 6.67 9.25 -0.96
CA ILE A 80 7.40 10.13 -0.05
C ILE A 80 6.44 10.76 0.95
N ALA A 81 6.56 10.42 2.23
CA ALA A 81 5.74 10.96 3.30
C ALA A 81 6.57 11.27 4.56
N PRO A 82 6.05 12.11 5.48
CA PRO A 82 6.61 12.27 6.82
C PRO A 82 6.59 10.97 7.64
N SER A 83 7.49 10.84 8.62
CA SER A 83 7.40 9.73 9.59
C SER A 83 6.11 9.83 10.37
N GLY A 84 5.52 8.70 10.74
CA GLY A 84 4.26 8.67 11.48
C GLY A 84 3.03 8.83 10.59
N THR A 85 3.18 9.06 9.28
CA THR A 85 2.04 9.10 8.36
C THR A 85 1.36 7.73 8.36
N GLU A 86 0.04 7.71 8.52
CA GLU A 86 -0.76 6.49 8.48
C GLU A 86 -0.69 5.83 7.10
N VAL A 87 -0.52 4.51 7.11
CA VAL A 87 -0.57 3.65 5.92
C VAL A 87 -1.83 2.81 6.01
N LEU A 88 -2.62 2.85 4.94
CA LEU A 88 -3.93 2.22 4.85
C LEU A 88 -3.86 0.95 3.99
N ALA A 89 -4.68 -0.04 4.32
CA ALA A 89 -4.91 -1.18 3.44
C ALA A 89 -5.64 -0.72 2.17
N MET A 90 -5.06 -0.99 1.00
CA MET A 90 -5.60 -0.55 -0.30
C MET A 90 -6.91 -1.24 -0.70
N GLU A 91 -7.16 -2.44 -0.15
CA GLU A 91 -8.35 -3.26 -0.35
C GLU A 91 -8.52 -4.17 0.88
N ASP A 92 -9.68 -4.80 1.03
CA ASP A 92 -9.87 -5.89 1.97
C ASP A 92 -8.86 -7.02 1.72
N GLY A 93 -8.42 -7.67 2.78
CA GLY A 93 -7.43 -8.73 2.65
C GLY A 93 -7.09 -9.41 3.96
N GLU A 94 -6.05 -10.23 3.91
CA GLU A 94 -5.52 -10.97 5.04
C GLU A 94 -4.01 -10.73 5.14
N VAL A 95 -3.54 -10.43 6.35
CA VAL A 95 -2.12 -10.30 6.65
C VAL A 95 -1.48 -11.67 6.48
N LEU A 96 -0.52 -11.77 5.56
CA LEU A 96 0.29 -12.98 5.38
C LEU A 96 1.41 -13.03 6.41
N GLN A 97 2.12 -11.91 6.56
CA GLN A 97 3.27 -11.83 7.44
C GLN A 97 3.68 -10.39 7.75
N SER A 98 4.30 -10.22 8.91
CA SER A 98 4.98 -9.00 9.35
C SER A 98 6.38 -9.37 9.83
N TYR A 99 7.41 -8.66 9.39
CA TYR A 99 8.80 -8.97 9.76
C TYR A 99 9.70 -7.73 9.81
N PRO A 100 10.80 -7.76 10.60
CA PRO A 100 11.82 -6.72 10.56
C PRO A 100 12.43 -6.58 9.17
N PHE A 101 12.61 -5.35 8.74
CA PHE A 101 13.13 -4.98 7.43
C PHE A 101 14.35 -4.06 7.55
N TRP A 102 14.69 -3.39 6.45
CA TRP A 102 15.88 -2.57 6.28
C TRP A 102 16.07 -1.50 7.35
N GLN A 103 17.26 -1.46 7.96
CA GLN A 103 17.69 -0.39 8.88
C GLN A 103 16.70 -0.08 10.02
N GLY A 104 16.13 -1.11 10.65
CA GLY A 104 15.24 -0.98 11.81
C GLY A 104 13.81 -0.53 11.46
N THR A 105 13.45 -0.65 10.18
CA THR A 105 12.05 -0.56 9.74
C THR A 105 11.43 -1.95 9.68
N ASP A 106 10.13 -2.01 9.42
CA ASP A 106 9.37 -3.25 9.33
C ASP A 106 8.75 -3.36 7.92
N ALA A 107 8.34 -4.57 7.56
CA ALA A 107 7.57 -4.86 6.36
C ALA A 107 6.32 -5.66 6.70
N LEU A 108 5.23 -5.39 5.97
CA LEU A 108 3.94 -6.05 6.11
C LEU A 108 3.48 -6.53 4.74
N GLU A 109 3.06 -7.79 4.65
CA GLU A 109 2.51 -8.38 3.45
C GLU A 109 1.04 -8.73 3.66
N ILE A 110 0.19 -8.25 2.74
CA ILE A 110 -1.25 -8.49 2.76
C ILE A 110 -1.64 -9.14 1.43
N LYS A 111 -2.38 -10.24 1.52
CA LYS A 111 -3.07 -10.86 0.38
C LYS A 111 -4.47 -10.28 0.29
N HIS A 112 -4.73 -9.55 -0.78
CA HIS A 112 -6.05 -8.99 -1.06
C HIS A 112 -6.96 -10.00 -1.76
N GLN A 113 -8.28 -9.76 -1.72
CA GLN A 113 -9.29 -10.68 -2.25
C GLN A 113 -9.10 -11.00 -3.74
N GLY A 114 -8.57 -10.07 -4.54
CA GLY A 114 -8.21 -10.30 -5.94
C GLY A 114 -6.97 -11.20 -6.18
N GLY A 115 -6.45 -11.86 -5.15
CA GLY A 115 -5.25 -12.71 -5.22
C GLY A 115 -3.93 -11.94 -5.30
N MET A 116 -3.98 -10.61 -5.29
CA MET A 116 -2.80 -9.75 -5.29
C MET A 116 -2.18 -9.68 -3.90
N ILE A 117 -0.87 -9.91 -3.83
CA ILE A 117 -0.09 -9.70 -2.62
C ILE A 117 0.58 -8.34 -2.71
N VAL A 118 0.31 -7.48 -1.73
CA VAL A 118 0.95 -6.18 -1.58
C VAL A 118 1.86 -6.22 -0.36
N ARG A 119 3.08 -5.76 -0.57
CA ARG A 119 4.10 -5.56 0.46
C ARG A 119 4.27 -4.06 0.72
N TYR A 120 4.11 -3.68 1.98
CA TYR A 120 4.36 -2.34 2.52
C TYR A 120 5.68 -2.40 3.30
N CYS A 121 6.69 -1.63 2.90
CA CYS A 121 8.01 -1.62 3.54
C CYS A 121 8.40 -0.24 4.05
N GLU A 122 9.43 -0.18 4.90
CA GLU A 122 9.91 1.06 5.52
C GLU A 122 8.85 1.68 6.44
N ILE A 123 8.13 0.81 7.15
CA ILE A 123 7.02 1.15 8.03
C ILE A 123 7.30 0.74 9.48
N SER A 124 6.42 1.19 10.38
CA SER A 124 6.19 0.65 11.71
C SER A 124 4.84 -0.03 11.67
N VAL A 125 4.82 -1.35 11.76
CA VAL A 125 3.57 -2.13 11.68
C VAL A 125 2.66 -1.75 12.86
N ALA A 126 1.36 -1.59 12.60
CA ALA A 126 0.38 -1.28 13.64
C ALA A 126 0.21 -2.47 14.60
N SER A 127 -0.18 -2.20 15.84
CA SER A 127 -0.38 -3.25 16.84
C SER A 127 -1.42 -4.26 16.36
N GLY A 128 -1.18 -5.55 16.64
CA GLY A 128 -2.10 -6.63 16.31
C GLY A 128 -2.06 -7.12 14.86
N MET A 129 -1.32 -6.47 13.95
CA MET A 129 -1.14 -6.94 12.56
C MET A 129 -0.19 -8.14 12.51
N ARG A 130 -0.75 -9.34 12.63
CA ARG A 130 -0.04 -10.63 12.59
C ARG A 130 -0.63 -11.55 11.51
N PRO A 131 0.06 -12.62 11.08
CA PRO A 131 -0.47 -13.57 10.12
C PRO A 131 -1.89 -14.03 10.45
N GLY A 132 -2.77 -14.10 9.45
CA GLY A 132 -4.17 -14.51 9.57
C GLY A 132 -5.16 -13.41 9.94
N ILE A 133 -4.69 -12.20 10.25
CA ILE A 133 -5.57 -11.07 10.57
C ILE A 133 -6.20 -10.52 9.30
N ARG A 134 -7.53 -10.42 9.30
CA ARG A 134 -8.27 -9.72 8.24
C ARG A 134 -8.13 -8.22 8.41
N VAL A 135 -7.93 -7.55 7.29
CA VAL A 135 -7.89 -6.09 7.21
C VAL A 135 -8.99 -5.62 6.25
N SER A 136 -9.61 -4.50 6.59
CA SER A 136 -10.57 -3.83 5.73
C SER A 136 -9.92 -2.71 4.94
N LYS A 137 -10.43 -2.43 3.75
CA LYS A 137 -10.04 -1.29 2.92
C LYS A 137 -10.12 0.01 3.74
N GLY A 138 -9.04 0.78 3.75
CA GLY A 138 -8.96 2.03 4.52
C GLY A 138 -8.59 1.85 5.99
N GLN A 139 -8.45 0.62 6.48
CA GLN A 139 -7.94 0.36 7.83
C GLN A 139 -6.47 0.78 7.94
N VAL A 140 -6.12 1.43 9.05
CA VAL A 140 -4.72 1.74 9.37
C VAL A 140 -3.99 0.45 9.71
N ILE A 141 -3.01 0.10 8.90
CA ILE A 141 -2.21 -1.13 9.03
C ILE A 141 -0.78 -0.86 9.53
N ALA A 142 -0.30 0.37 9.34
CA ALA A 142 1.05 0.76 9.72
C ALA A 142 1.23 2.28 9.71
N HIS A 143 2.41 2.73 10.12
CA HIS A 143 2.85 4.12 10.00
C HIS A 143 4.18 4.18 9.24
N VAL A 144 4.40 5.22 8.45
CA VAL A 144 5.68 5.43 7.75
C VAL A 144 6.81 5.61 8.77
N LYS A 145 7.92 4.91 8.58
CA LYS A 145 9.05 4.93 9.53
C LYS A 145 10.34 5.33 8.84
N ARG A 146 11.11 6.20 9.47
CA ARG A 146 12.46 6.52 8.99
C ARG A 146 13.37 5.31 9.20
N SER A 147 14.05 4.89 8.14
CA SER A 147 15.22 4.03 8.28
C SER A 147 16.29 4.73 9.12
N LYS A 148 16.88 3.97 10.06
CA LYS A 148 18.02 4.45 10.83
C LYS A 148 19.24 4.50 9.92
N LYS A 149 19.55 5.64 9.32
CA LYS A 149 20.91 5.86 8.82
C LYS A 149 21.87 5.63 9.99
N LYS A 150 22.95 4.86 9.79
CA LYS A 150 24.13 4.94 10.66
C LYS A 150 24.58 6.41 10.61
N THR A 151 24.20 7.17 11.62
CA THR A 151 24.87 8.43 11.91
C THR A 151 26.15 8.01 12.61
N TRP A 152 27.28 8.14 11.95
CA TRP A 152 28.54 8.19 12.66
C TRP A 152 28.43 9.45 13.53
N ARG A 153 28.22 9.28 14.84
CA ARG A 153 28.51 10.33 15.79
C ARG A 153 30.03 10.46 15.80
N CYS A 154 30.50 11.68 15.60
CA CYS A 154 31.89 12.09 15.72
C CYS A 154 32.47 11.68 17.08
#